data_AF-Q130P0-F1
#
_entry.id   AF-Q130P0-F1
#
_cell.length_a   1.000
_cell.length_b   1.000
_cell.length_c   1.000
_cell.angle_alpha   90.00
_cell.angle_beta   90.00
_cell.angle_gamma   90.00
#
_symmetry.space_group_name_H-M   'P 1'
#
loop_
_entity.id
_entity.type
_entity.pdbx_description
1 polymer ?
#
loop_
_entity_poly.entity_id
_entity_poly.type
_entity_poly.pdbx_seq_one_letter_code
_entity_poly.pdbx_strand_id
1 'polypeptide(L)'
;MIAPSLKTLLAAAVVGSLALPVTASAEEPAPWVLTPDMGYGYTRDGKTFSYKMGTSNAKELFKGAKKVPKETLFFIGANGQLYMRSGRFLEDDGSFKFGSH
;
A
#
# COMPACT_ATOMS: atom_id res chain seq x y z
N MET A 1 58.76 4.43 -8.34
CA MET A 1 57.38 4.40 -8.83
C MET A 1 57.10 2.99 -9.33
N ILE A 2 56.16 2.27 -8.72
CA ILE A 2 55.83 0.90 -9.11
C ILE A 2 54.58 0.97 -9.98
N ALA A 3 54.70 0.61 -11.25
CA ALA A 3 53.58 0.57 -12.18
C ALA A 3 52.70 -0.67 -11.89
N PRO A 4 51.37 -0.51 -11.75
CA PRO A 4 50.49 -1.65 -11.51
C PRO A 4 50.40 -2.54 -12.75
N SER A 5 50.37 -3.87 -12.55
CA SER A 5 50.34 -4.85 -13.64
C SER A 5 48.99 -4.85 -14.37
N LEU A 6 48.99 -5.15 -15.67
CA LEU A 6 47.79 -5.19 -16.52
C LEU A 6 46.70 -6.14 -15.98
N LYS A 7 47.09 -7.20 -15.25
CA LYS A 7 46.17 -8.14 -14.59
C LYS A 7 45.41 -7.50 -13.42
N THR A 8 46.03 -6.53 -12.74
CA THR A 8 45.41 -5.75 -11.67
C THR A 8 44.41 -4.73 -12.22
N LEU A 9 44.63 -4.24 -13.44
CA LEU A 9 43.71 -3.33 -14.14
C LEU A 9 42.45 -4.04 -14.67
N LEU A 10 42.57 -5.30 -15.13
CA LEU A 10 41.41 -6.05 -15.64
C LEU A 10 40.44 -6.55 -14.55
N ALA A 11 40.90 -6.73 -13.30
CA ALA A 11 40.04 -7.21 -12.20
C ALA A 11 39.05 -6.15 -11.68
N ALA A 12 39.26 -4.86 -11.99
CA ALA A 12 38.39 -3.77 -11.56
C ALA A 12 37.18 -3.55 -12.49
N ALA A 13 37.14 -4.16 -13.68
CA ALA A 13 36.13 -3.88 -14.69
C ALA A 13 34.87 -4.77 -14.61
N VAL A 14 34.89 -5.86 -13.82
CA VAL A 14 33.81 -6.88 -13.82
C VAL A 14 32.80 -6.72 -12.66
N VAL A 15 33.03 -5.83 -11.70
CA VAL A 15 32.15 -5.70 -10.51
C VAL A 15 31.14 -4.54 -10.62
N GLY A 16 31.13 -3.80 -11.74
CA GLY A 16 30.29 -2.59 -11.90
C GLY A 16 28.92 -2.78 -12.54
N SER A 17 28.59 -3.95 -13.10
CA SER A 17 27.50 -4.07 -14.08
C SER A 17 26.20 -4.72 -13.60
N LEU A 18 26.01 -4.95 -12.29
CA LEU A 18 24.79 -5.61 -11.77
C LEU A 18 23.88 -4.74 -10.90
N ALA A 19 24.14 -3.43 -10.80
CA ALA A 19 23.18 -2.51 -10.20
C ALA A 19 22.21 -1.99 -11.26
N LEU A 20 21.40 -2.89 -11.85
CA LEU A 20 20.18 -2.43 -12.50
C LEU A 20 19.27 -1.87 -11.40
N PRO A 21 18.81 -0.61 -11.49
CA PRO A 21 17.74 -0.16 -10.62
C PRO A 21 16.57 -1.10 -10.90
N VAL A 22 16.19 -1.90 -9.92
CA VAL A 22 14.88 -2.54 -9.92
C VAL A 22 13.90 -1.39 -9.82
N THR A 23 13.48 -0.86 -10.96
CA THR A 23 12.25 -0.09 -11.05
C THR A 23 11.18 -1.11 -10.72
N ALA A 24 10.84 -1.23 -9.43
CA ALA A 24 9.62 -1.88 -9.02
C ALA A 24 8.54 -1.21 -9.86
N SER A 25 7.99 -1.93 -10.83
CA SER A 25 6.80 -1.48 -11.53
C SER A 25 5.78 -1.32 -10.42
N ALA A 26 5.52 -0.07 -10.02
CA ALA A 26 4.43 0.24 -9.14
C ALA A 26 3.19 -0.18 -9.94
N GLU A 27 2.73 -1.40 -9.69
CA GLU A 27 1.45 -1.88 -10.16
C GLU A 27 0.46 -0.78 -9.82
N GLU A 28 -0.23 -0.25 -10.83
CA GLU A 28 -1.21 0.81 -10.59
C GLU A 28 -2.13 0.32 -9.47
N PRO A 29 -2.32 1.10 -8.40
CA PRO A 29 -3.10 0.63 -7.26
C PRO A 29 -4.49 0.26 -7.77
N ALA A 30 -4.79 -1.04 -7.74
CA ALA A 30 -6.06 -1.55 -8.21
C ALA A 30 -7.19 -0.82 -7.47
N PRO A 31 -8.21 -0.34 -8.20
CA PRO A 31 -9.29 0.42 -7.59
C PRO A 31 -9.99 -0.42 -6.52
N TRP A 32 -10.36 0.21 -5.41
CA TRP A 32 -11.14 -0.47 -4.38
C TRP A 32 -12.52 -0.84 -4.95
N VAL A 33 -12.77 -2.14 -5.03
CA VAL A 33 -14.05 -2.73 -5.44
C VAL A 33 -14.99 -2.80 -4.23
N LEU A 34 -16.08 -2.03 -4.28
CA LEU A 34 -17.08 -1.98 -3.21
C LEU A 34 -18.22 -2.97 -3.47
N THR A 35 -17.95 -4.27 -3.28
CA THR A 35 -18.98 -5.32 -3.34
C THR A 35 -19.12 -6.04 -1.99
N PRO A 36 -20.30 -6.64 -1.69
CA PRO A 36 -20.56 -7.26 -0.38
C PRO A 36 -19.63 -8.42 -0.01
N ASP A 37 -18.89 -8.94 -0.98
CA ASP A 37 -17.99 -10.08 -0.90
C ASP A 37 -16.52 -9.67 -1.03
N MET A 38 -16.19 -8.38 -0.95
CA MET A 38 -14.80 -7.91 -0.90
C MET A 38 -14.42 -7.48 0.52
N GLY A 39 -13.31 -8.04 1.02
CA GLY A 39 -12.67 -7.66 2.27
C GLY A 39 -11.33 -6.96 2.01
N TYR A 40 -11.01 -5.97 2.84
CA TYR A 40 -9.74 -5.25 2.80
C TYR A 40 -9.02 -5.41 4.13
N GLY A 41 -7.76 -5.82 4.06
CA GLY A 41 -6.87 -6.00 5.20
C GLY A 41 -5.77 -4.96 5.19
N TYR A 42 -5.43 -4.46 6.38
CA TYR A 42 -4.19 -3.73 6.62
C TYR A 42 -3.24 -4.66 7.38
N THR A 43 -2.19 -5.10 6.70
CA THR A 43 -1.32 -6.17 7.18
C THR A 43 -0.28 -5.64 8.17
N ARG A 44 0.39 -6.55 8.88
CA ARG A 44 1.42 -6.21 9.87
C ARG A 44 2.59 -5.41 9.28
N ASP A 45 2.93 -5.65 8.02
CA ASP A 45 3.97 -4.92 7.27
C ASP A 45 3.47 -3.59 6.68
N GLY A 46 2.23 -3.18 7.02
CA GLY A 46 1.67 -1.90 6.63
C GLY A 46 1.20 -1.84 5.18
N LYS A 47 0.93 -2.99 4.55
CA LYS A 47 0.38 -3.08 3.19
C LYS A 47 -1.13 -3.26 3.21
N THR A 48 -1.77 -2.83 2.13
CA THR A 48 -3.17 -3.15 1.87
C THR A 48 -3.27 -4.48 1.15
N PHE A 49 -4.20 -5.33 1.59
CA PHE A 49 -4.53 -6.61 0.98
C PHE A 49 -6.02 -6.64 0.64
N SER A 50 -6.36 -7.14 -0.53
CA SER A 50 -7.75 -7.29 -0.98
C SER A 50 -8.10 -8.78 -1.07
N TYR A 51 -9.26 -9.16 -0.56
CA TYR A 51 -9.69 -10.55 -0.49
C TYR A 51 -11.13 -10.71 -0.94
N LYS A 52 -11.33 -11.55 -1.96
CA LYS A 52 -12.65 -11.95 -2.42
C LYS A 52 -13.18 -13.07 -1.51
N MET A 53 -14.15 -12.74 -0.68
CA MET A 53 -14.79 -13.66 0.25
C MET A 53 -15.63 -14.71 -0.50
N GLY A 54 -15.61 -15.93 0.03
CA GLY A 54 -16.49 -17.02 -0.37
C GLY A 54 -17.68 -17.12 0.59
N THR A 55 -18.61 -18.03 0.29
CA THR A 55 -19.76 -18.30 1.19
C THR A 55 -19.37 -19.13 2.40
N SER A 56 -18.31 -19.94 2.30
CA SER A 56 -17.87 -20.87 3.35
C SER A 56 -17.26 -20.19 4.58
N ASN A 57 -16.67 -19.00 4.44
CA ASN A 57 -15.96 -18.30 5.51
C ASN A 57 -16.70 -17.09 6.08
N ALA A 58 -17.87 -16.73 5.54
CA ALA A 58 -18.63 -15.55 5.98
C ALA A 58 -18.96 -15.59 7.49
N LYS A 59 -19.38 -16.75 8.01
CA LYS A 59 -19.75 -16.89 9.44
C LYS A 59 -18.58 -16.60 10.38
N GLU A 60 -17.37 -17.02 10.00
CA GLU A 60 -16.16 -16.77 10.78
C GLU A 60 -15.74 -15.31 10.71
N LEU A 61 -15.84 -14.69 9.53
CA LEU A 61 -15.51 -13.28 9.33
C LEU A 61 -16.40 -12.34 10.14
N PHE A 62 -17.69 -12.65 10.26
CA PHE A 62 -18.61 -11.86 11.08
C PHE A 62 -18.44 -12.11 12.59
N LYS A 63 -17.76 -13.18 13.00
CA LYS A 63 -17.56 -13.49 14.42
C LYS A 63 -16.60 -12.47 15.05
N GLY A 64 -17.14 -11.61 15.92
CA GLY A 64 -16.36 -10.57 16.58
C GLY A 64 -16.14 -9.31 15.73
N ALA A 65 -16.67 -9.27 14.50
CA ALA A 65 -16.66 -8.07 13.69
C ALA A 65 -17.50 -6.96 14.33
N LYS A 66 -17.02 -5.72 14.23
CA LYS A 66 -17.78 -4.54 14.62
C LYS A 66 -18.12 -3.76 13.35
N LYS A 67 -19.35 -3.27 13.30
CA LYS A 67 -19.74 -2.33 12.25
C LYS A 67 -18.91 -1.06 12.41
N VAL A 68 -18.36 -0.57 11.30
CA VAL A 68 -17.68 0.73 11.26
C VAL A 68 -18.70 1.82 11.60
N PRO A 69 -18.40 2.72 12.57
CA PRO A 69 -19.25 3.86 12.85
C PRO A 69 -19.51 4.70 11.60
N LYS A 70 -20.72 5.27 11.50
CA LYS A 70 -21.02 6.25 10.45
C LYS A 70 -20.02 7.42 10.54
N GLU A 71 -19.79 8.07 9.41
CA GLU A 71 -18.85 9.19 9.31
C GLU A 71 -17.42 8.79 9.68
N THR A 72 -16.97 7.63 9.19
CA THR A 72 -15.57 7.24 9.27
C THR A 72 -14.93 7.36 7.88
N LEU A 73 -13.90 8.18 7.78
CA LEU A 73 -13.07 8.32 6.59
C LEU A 73 -11.90 7.33 6.67
N PHE A 74 -11.63 6.63 5.57
CA PHE A 74 -10.42 5.81 5.38
C PHE A 74 -9.60 6.41 4.24
N PHE A 75 -8.28 6.48 4.38
CA PHE A 75 -7.41 7.04 3.36
C PHE A 75 -6.00 6.45 3.44
N ILE A 76 -5.29 6.45 2.32
CA ILE A 76 -3.88 6.05 2.25
C ILE A 76 -3.03 7.31 2.30
N GLY A 77 -2.11 7.37 3.27
CA GLY A 77 -1.14 8.47 3.37
C GLY A 77 -0.06 8.38 2.28
N ALA A 78 0.69 9.46 2.09
CA ALA A 78 1.82 9.46 1.14
C ALA A 78 2.90 8.39 1.45
N ASN A 79 2.93 7.88 2.68
CA ASN A 79 3.77 6.77 3.12
C ASN A 79 3.19 5.37 2.80
N GLY A 80 2.06 5.28 2.09
CA GLY A 80 1.39 4.03 1.75
C GLY A 80 0.62 3.38 2.90
N GLN A 81 0.53 4.02 4.07
CA GLN A 81 -0.15 3.47 5.25
C GLN A 81 -1.64 3.80 5.24
N LEU A 82 -2.46 2.88 5.76
CA LEU A 82 -3.90 3.09 5.92
C LEU A 82 -4.17 3.87 7.21
N TYR A 83 -4.88 4.98 7.06
CA TYR A 83 -5.37 5.80 8.16
C TYR A 83 -6.90 5.75 8.21
N MET A 84 -7.44 5.98 9.42
CA MET A 84 -8.86 6.22 9.62
C MET A 84 -9.09 7.47 10.47
N ARG A 85 -10.20 8.16 10.20
CA ARG A 85 -10.68 9.28 11.01
C ARG A 85 -12.17 9.14 11.24
N SER A 86 -12.58 9.15 12.50
CA SER A 86 -13.99 9.20 12.89
C SER A 86 -14.50 10.64 13.01
N GLY A 87 -15.78 10.83 12.71
CA GLY A 87 -16.49 12.11 12.76
C GLY A 87 -16.68 12.74 11.38
N ARG A 88 -17.56 13.74 11.31
CA ARG A 88 -17.90 14.47 10.08
C ARG A 88 -16.67 14.85 9.26
N PHE A 89 -16.55 14.29 8.06
CA PHE A 89 -15.53 14.62 7.06
C PHE A 89 -16.12 15.30 5.81
N LEU A 90 -17.44 15.44 5.77
CA LEU A 90 -18.18 16.24 4.80
C LEU A 90 -18.95 17.34 5.53
N GLU A 91 -19.02 18.51 4.89
CA GLU A 91 -19.91 19.60 5.27
C GLU A 91 -21.37 19.29 4.89
N ASP A 92 -22.31 20.14 5.30
CA ASP A 92 -23.75 19.95 4.99
C ASP A 92 -24.04 20.01 3.48
N ASP A 93 -23.21 20.70 2.70
CA ASP A 93 -23.29 20.79 1.24
C ASP A 93 -22.59 19.62 0.51
N GLY A 94 -22.01 18.67 1.26
CA GLY A 94 -21.28 17.53 0.73
C GLY A 94 -19.83 17.81 0.33
N SER A 95 -19.33 19.03 0.54
CA SER A 95 -17.91 19.35 0.31
C SER A 95 -17.00 18.66 1.33
N PHE A 96 -15.78 18.31 0.90
CA PHE A 96 -14.81 17.66 1.78
C PHE A 96 -14.22 18.66 2.77
N LYS A 97 -14.34 18.34 4.07
CA LYS A 97 -13.98 19.27 5.14
C LYS A 97 -12.47 19.54 5.28
N PHE A 98 -11.63 18.61 4.83
CA PHE A 98 -10.19 18.70 5.04
C PHE A 98 -9.48 19.15 3.76
N GLY A 99 -9.20 20.44 3.66
CA GLY A 99 -8.51 21.03 2.52
C GLY A 99 -8.74 22.52 2.49
N SER A 100 -7.81 23.26 1.91
CA SER A 100 -7.94 24.71 1.75
C SER A 100 -9.05 25.00 0.74
N HIS A 101 -10.01 25.83 1.15
CA HIS A 101 -10.78 26.66 0.23
C HIS A 101 -9.84 27.54 -0.61
#